data_AF-A0A8C5X7U4-F1
#
_entry.id   AF-A0A8C5X7U4-F1
#
_cell.length_a   1.000
_cell.length_b   1.000
_cell.length_c   1.000
_cell.angle_alpha   90.00
_cell.angle_beta   90.00
_cell.angle_gamma   90.00
#
_symmetry.space_group_name_H-M   'P 1'
#
loop_
_entity.id
_entity.type
_entity.pdbx_description
1 polymer ?
#
loop_
_entity_poly.entity_id
_entity_poly.type
_entity_poly.pdbx_seq_one_letter_code
_entity_poly.pdbx_strand_id
1 'polypeptide(L)'
;ITKTYHDIDAVTNLLDEKERDLELAARIGQSLLKQNRSLTERNELLEEQLELAKEEIAQLRHEVSMRDDLLHFYTTTTEESEPTTTTSTPLRRHESSLSLQQYFQYDTLQQKLKCLEEENQKLRMEATNIATETCQYEDQEQQLMIDCVEQFSEASQQVAHLSEELAHKAEDAARQQEEITQLLAQVADLQQKCRSVEELQQHLSAAKEVQQQLRMELRDLQEKYAECGGMLQEAREEVKSLRSRSLPNSTVSRYSTPSLLPKSLAAEIKGTMSSSTDYNYQRVFETVKAVNQAAKAKSCSESPHHVPGSKQLSAAHSEGASTPQTSCSGSEDDSRAAPGRQDLEAAVQRLSVRQQSHLNEERSFFEAERERKLWRLKDGASSSGSLTPEGSVVSTGTSYSGSSELTAASSFSLGSLSYLPDKLQIVKPLEGEGQSGSLAVPPALRRALHVCRPPPH
;
A
#
# COMPACT_ATOMS: atom_id res chain seq x y z
N ILE A 1 -29.67 19.58 -29.66
CA ILE A 1 -29.14 19.48 -28.28
C ILE A 1 -28.83 18.02 -27.87
N THR A 2 -29.17 17.01 -28.67
CA THR A 2 -28.98 15.58 -28.33
C THR A 2 -27.65 14.94 -28.78
N LYS A 3 -26.70 15.67 -29.38
CA LYS A 3 -25.45 15.09 -29.88
C LYS A 3 -24.34 14.93 -28.85
N THR A 4 -24.36 15.72 -27.76
CA THR A 4 -23.32 15.68 -26.73
C THR A 4 -23.42 14.49 -25.77
N TYR A 5 -24.59 13.87 -25.63
CA TYR A 5 -24.76 12.69 -24.76
C TYR A 5 -24.13 11.43 -25.36
N HIS A 6 -24.17 11.27 -26.69
CA HIS A 6 -23.59 10.11 -27.36
C HIS A 6 -22.06 10.07 -27.22
N ASP A 7 -21.41 11.23 -27.21
CA ASP A 7 -19.96 11.33 -27.03
C ASP A 7 -19.54 10.97 -25.60
N ILE A 8 -20.35 11.32 -24.58
CA ILE A 8 -20.10 10.97 -23.18
C ILE A 8 -20.28 9.47 -22.96
N ASP A 9 -21.35 8.88 -23.50
CA ASP A 9 -21.59 7.43 -23.42
C ASP A 9 -20.51 6.65 -24.17
N ALA A 10 -20.04 7.15 -25.32
CA ALA A 10 -18.94 6.54 -26.06
C ALA A 10 -17.61 6.57 -25.29
N VAL A 11 -17.28 7.68 -24.63
CA VAL A 11 -16.09 7.79 -23.77
C VAL A 11 -16.21 6.87 -22.55
N THR A 12 -17.39 6.78 -21.94
CA THR A 12 -17.62 5.91 -20.78
C THR A 12 -17.47 4.43 -21.15
N ASN A 13 -18.06 4.00 -22.26
CA ASN A 13 -17.88 2.64 -22.76
C ASN A 13 -16.42 2.31 -23.10
N LEU A 14 -15.68 3.26 -23.67
CA LEU A 14 -14.25 3.10 -23.95
C LEU A 14 -13.42 2.97 -22.67
N LEU A 15 -13.76 3.71 -21.62
CA LEU A 15 -13.12 3.58 -20.31
C LEU A 15 -13.40 2.21 -19.69
N ASP A 16 -14.65 1.74 -19.74
CA ASP A 16 -15.00 0.40 -19.26
C ASP A 16 -14.29 -0.71 -20.04
N GLU A 17 -14.11 -0.55 -21.36
CA GLU A 17 -13.35 -1.48 -22.19
C GLU A 17 -11.86 -1.48 -21.79
N LYS A 18 -11.28 -0.30 -21.54
CA LYS A 18 -9.90 -0.16 -21.07
C LYS A 18 -9.71 -0.73 -19.66
N GLU A 19 -10.69 -0.58 -18.77
CA GLU A 19 -10.68 -1.19 -17.45
C GLU A 19 -10.66 -2.72 -17.55
N ARG A 20 -11.51 -3.32 -18.39
CA ARG A 20 -11.51 -4.76 -18.65
C ARG A 20 -10.20 -5.26 -19.26
N ASP A 21 -9.62 -4.50 -20.21
CA ASP A 21 -8.31 -4.83 -20.80
C ASP A 21 -7.21 -4.84 -19.73
N LEU A 22 -7.20 -3.85 -18.83
CA LEU A 22 -6.25 -3.75 -17.72
C LEU A 22 -6.43 -4.89 -16.73
N GLU A 23 -7.68 -5.23 -16.37
CA GLU A 23 -7.98 -6.39 -15.53
C GLU A 23 -7.49 -7.69 -16.15
N LEU A 24 -7.70 -7.89 -17.46
CA LEU A 24 -7.27 -9.09 -18.17
C LEU A 24 -5.74 -9.16 -18.24
N ALA A 25 -5.06 -8.05 -18.51
CA ALA A 25 -3.60 -7.97 -18.48
C ALA A 25 -3.05 -8.29 -17.07
N ALA A 26 -3.69 -7.76 -16.01
CA ALA A 26 -3.31 -8.06 -14.64
C ALA A 26 -3.50 -9.55 -14.30
N ARG A 27 -4.62 -10.16 -14.74
CA ARG A 27 -4.86 -11.61 -14.55
C ARG A 27 -3.85 -12.47 -15.30
N ILE A 28 -3.54 -12.14 -16.55
CA ILE A 28 -2.50 -12.85 -17.33
C ILE A 28 -1.15 -12.69 -16.64
N GLY A 29 -0.79 -11.47 -16.24
CA GLY A 29 0.44 -11.18 -15.51
C GLY A 29 0.54 -12.00 -14.21
N GLN A 30 -0.55 -12.09 -13.45
CA GLN A 30 -0.60 -12.90 -12.23
C GLN A 30 -0.45 -14.40 -12.53
N SER A 31 -1.09 -14.90 -13.60
CA SER A 31 -0.97 -16.30 -14.02
C SER A 31 0.46 -16.64 -14.44
N LEU A 32 1.11 -15.76 -15.22
CA LEU A 32 2.50 -15.92 -15.63
C LEU A 32 3.46 -15.85 -14.44
N LEU A 33 3.22 -14.96 -13.48
CA LEU A 33 4.02 -14.89 -12.26
C LEU A 33 3.88 -16.16 -11.42
N LYS A 34 2.67 -16.71 -11.28
CA LYS A 34 2.45 -18.01 -10.60
C LYS A 34 3.18 -19.15 -11.30
N GLN A 35 3.09 -19.22 -12.62
CA GLN A 35 3.79 -20.24 -13.41
C GLN A 35 5.32 -20.09 -13.29
N ASN A 36 5.84 -18.87 -13.36
CA ASN A 36 7.27 -18.62 -13.17
C ASN A 36 7.74 -19.03 -11.78
N ARG A 37 6.99 -18.71 -10.70
CA ARG A 37 7.35 -19.17 -9.35
C ARG A 37 7.42 -20.69 -9.27
N SER A 38 6.42 -21.40 -9.79
CA SER A 38 6.43 -22.87 -9.82
C SER A 38 7.57 -23.45 -10.65
N LEU A 39 7.94 -22.81 -11.76
CA LEU A 39 9.11 -23.21 -12.55
C LEU A 39 10.42 -22.95 -11.80
N THR A 40 10.53 -21.82 -11.09
CA THR A 40 11.69 -21.50 -10.25
C THR A 40 11.84 -22.53 -9.13
N GLU A 41 10.77 -22.82 -8.37
CA GLU A 41 10.78 -23.85 -7.32
C GLU A 41 11.18 -25.23 -7.87
N ARG A 42 10.69 -25.58 -9.07
CA ARG A 42 11.08 -26.82 -9.73
C ARG A 42 12.56 -26.83 -10.16
N ASN A 43 13.08 -25.71 -10.63
CA ASN A 43 14.49 -25.60 -11.02
C ASN A 43 15.39 -25.68 -9.78
N GLU A 44 15.05 -25.00 -8.69
CA GLU A 44 15.75 -25.08 -7.40
C GLU A 44 15.85 -26.54 -6.92
N LEU A 45 14.74 -27.29 -6.94
CA LEU A 45 14.73 -28.70 -6.56
C LEU A 45 15.58 -29.59 -7.50
N LEU A 46 15.60 -29.29 -8.80
CA LEU A 46 16.45 -30.03 -9.75
C LEU A 46 17.93 -29.69 -9.57
N GLU A 47 18.26 -28.45 -9.23
CA GLU A 47 19.61 -28.00 -8.91
C GLU A 47 20.12 -28.67 -7.62
N GLU A 48 19.29 -28.75 -6.58
CA GLU A 48 19.59 -29.50 -5.34
C GLU A 48 19.87 -30.99 -5.63
N GLN A 49 19.01 -31.65 -6.40
CA GLN A 49 19.23 -33.05 -6.79
C GLN A 49 20.52 -33.25 -7.59
N LEU A 50 20.85 -32.30 -8.45
CA LEU A 50 22.04 -32.34 -9.26
C LEU A 50 23.30 -32.16 -8.40
N GLU A 51 23.28 -31.32 -7.37
CA GLU A 51 24.39 -31.22 -6.43
C GLU A 51 24.54 -32.46 -5.55
N LEU A 52 23.45 -33.01 -5.02
CA LEU A 52 23.52 -34.27 -4.28
C LEU A 52 24.13 -35.41 -5.12
N ALA A 53 23.74 -35.52 -6.40
CA ALA A 53 24.31 -36.51 -7.31
C ALA A 53 25.79 -36.24 -7.61
N LYS A 54 26.22 -34.99 -7.72
CA LYS A 54 27.64 -34.63 -7.90
C LYS A 54 28.47 -34.97 -6.67
N GLU A 55 27.96 -34.71 -5.48
CA GLU A 55 28.59 -35.09 -4.21
C GLU A 55 28.74 -36.60 -4.11
N GLU A 56 27.69 -37.37 -4.43
CA GLU A 56 27.75 -38.84 -4.46
C GLU A 56 28.79 -39.35 -5.46
N ILE A 57 28.84 -38.77 -6.67
CA ILE A 57 29.87 -39.12 -7.66
C ILE A 57 31.28 -38.79 -7.14
N ALA A 58 31.46 -37.66 -6.47
CA ALA A 58 32.75 -37.28 -5.90
C ALA A 58 33.19 -38.26 -4.79
N GLN A 59 32.26 -38.66 -3.92
CA GLN A 59 32.48 -39.66 -2.88
C GLN A 59 32.87 -41.02 -3.47
N LEU A 60 32.09 -41.53 -4.43
CA LEU A 60 32.37 -42.81 -5.10
C LEU A 60 33.72 -42.77 -5.85
N ARG A 61 34.06 -41.66 -6.50
CA ARG A 61 35.36 -41.49 -7.15
C ARG A 61 36.52 -41.55 -6.16
N HIS A 62 36.38 -40.89 -5.01
CA HIS A 62 37.38 -40.95 -3.95
C HIS A 62 37.51 -42.38 -3.40
N GLU A 63 36.41 -43.08 -3.14
CA GLU A 63 36.43 -44.48 -2.70
C GLU A 63 37.12 -45.41 -3.69
N VAL A 64 36.83 -45.27 -4.99
CA VAL A 64 37.49 -46.06 -6.04
C VAL A 64 38.97 -45.76 -6.06
N SER A 65 39.38 -44.49 -6.00
CA SER A 65 40.80 -44.10 -5.93
C SER A 65 41.53 -44.74 -4.75
N MET A 66 40.92 -44.72 -3.55
CA MET A 66 41.51 -45.34 -2.35
C MET A 66 41.67 -46.85 -2.50
N ARG A 67 40.70 -47.51 -3.16
CA ARG A 67 40.78 -48.94 -3.48
C ARG A 67 41.86 -49.23 -4.51
N ASP A 68 41.99 -48.38 -5.52
CA ASP A 68 43.03 -48.49 -6.55
C ASP A 68 44.43 -48.31 -5.95
N ASP A 69 44.63 -47.34 -5.05
CA ASP A 69 45.89 -47.14 -4.34
C ASP A 69 46.28 -48.37 -3.50
N LEU A 70 45.32 -48.95 -2.78
CA LEU A 70 45.55 -50.16 -1.98
C LEU A 70 45.91 -51.36 -2.88
N LEU A 71 45.20 -51.54 -3.98
CA LEU A 71 45.51 -52.59 -4.96
C LEU A 71 46.92 -52.38 -5.54
N HIS A 72 47.29 -51.14 -5.86
CA HIS A 72 48.63 -50.81 -6.35
C HIS A 72 49.71 -51.17 -5.33
N PHE A 73 49.49 -50.90 -4.03
CA PHE A 73 50.42 -51.35 -2.98
C PHE A 73 50.61 -52.87 -2.98
N TYR A 74 49.53 -53.64 -3.09
CA TYR A 74 49.59 -55.11 -3.12
C TYR A 74 50.25 -55.67 -4.38
N THR A 75 49.94 -55.11 -5.56
CA THR A 75 50.58 -55.55 -6.81
C THR A 75 52.08 -55.27 -6.79
N THR A 76 52.47 -54.08 -6.33
CA THR A 76 53.89 -53.67 -6.29
C THR A 76 54.69 -54.47 -5.24
N THR A 77 54.13 -54.70 -4.05
CA THR A 77 54.78 -55.53 -3.01
C THR A 77 54.84 -57.01 -3.39
N THR A 78 53.85 -57.52 -4.12
CA THR A 78 53.87 -58.91 -4.61
C THR A 78 54.96 -59.10 -5.68
N GLU A 79 55.09 -58.17 -6.62
CA GLU A 79 56.14 -58.22 -7.66
C GLU A 79 57.56 -58.01 -7.10
N GLU A 80 57.75 -57.23 -6.03
CA GLU A 80 59.07 -57.12 -5.36
C GLU A 80 59.42 -58.34 -4.49
N SER A 81 58.46 -59.21 -4.17
CA SER A 81 58.63 -60.36 -3.26
C SER A 81 58.80 -61.73 -3.93
N GLU A 82 58.88 -61.80 -5.26
CA GLU A 82 59.34 -63.00 -5.97
C GLU A 82 60.87 -62.94 -6.21
N PRO A 83 61.72 -63.42 -5.29
CA PRO A 83 63.07 -63.79 -5.64
C PRO A 83 63.04 -65.12 -6.40
N THR A 84 63.36 -65.06 -7.67
CA THR A 84 63.93 -66.20 -8.40
C THR A 84 65.21 -66.65 -7.70
N THR A 85 65.18 -67.60 -6.74
CA THR A 85 66.26 -68.58 -6.49
C THR A 85 66.02 -69.52 -5.29
N THR A 86 65.80 -70.79 -5.61
CA THR A 86 66.41 -72.00 -5.00
C THR A 86 66.56 -72.11 -3.48
N THR A 87 65.75 -72.99 -2.90
CA THR A 87 66.14 -74.12 -2.02
C THR A 87 67.54 -74.07 -1.39
N SER A 88 67.62 -73.96 -0.05
CA SER A 88 68.62 -74.73 0.73
C SER A 88 68.30 -74.80 2.24
N THR A 89 68.38 -76.03 2.76
CA THR A 89 68.25 -76.47 4.15
C THR A 89 69.44 -76.08 5.05
N PRO A 90 69.27 -76.08 6.40
CA PRO A 90 70.24 -75.54 7.36
C PRO A 90 71.33 -76.57 7.71
N LEU A 91 72.61 -76.18 7.67
CA LEU A 91 73.74 -77.03 8.06
C LEU A 91 74.48 -76.44 9.27
N ARG A 92 74.29 -77.12 10.41
CA ARG A 92 74.97 -76.96 11.71
C ARG A 92 76.49 -77.12 11.55
N ARG A 93 77.27 -76.10 11.91
CA ARG A 93 78.61 -76.14 12.57
C ARG A 93 79.25 -74.73 12.63
N HIS A 94 79.08 -73.97 13.73
CA HIS A 94 80.00 -72.85 14.11
C HIS A 94 79.78 -72.26 15.54
N GLU A 95 79.72 -73.06 16.60
CA GLU A 95 79.23 -72.62 17.94
C GLU A 95 80.11 -71.57 18.68
N SER A 96 81.40 -71.38 18.34
CA SER A 96 82.30 -70.46 19.07
C SER A 96 82.46 -69.05 18.44
N SER A 97 82.09 -68.90 17.17
CA SER A 97 81.99 -67.59 16.48
C SER A 97 80.59 -67.01 16.61
N LEU A 98 79.59 -67.88 16.77
CA LEU A 98 78.20 -67.53 16.99
C LEU A 98 77.99 -66.87 18.35
N SER A 99 78.70 -67.24 19.42
CA SER A 99 78.49 -66.64 20.75
C SER A 99 78.87 -65.16 20.83
N LEU A 100 80.00 -64.75 20.26
CA LEU A 100 80.39 -63.34 20.14
C LEU A 100 79.45 -62.59 19.20
N GLN A 101 79.10 -63.19 18.06
CA GLN A 101 78.17 -62.59 17.09
C GLN A 101 76.73 -62.46 17.63
N GLN A 102 76.31 -63.39 18.49
CA GLN A 102 75.03 -63.41 19.18
C GLN A 102 74.97 -62.41 20.33
N TYR A 103 76.09 -62.14 21.00
CA TYR A 103 76.22 -61.06 21.99
C TYR A 103 76.10 -59.68 21.33
N PHE A 104 76.83 -59.44 20.22
CA PHE A 104 76.69 -58.20 19.45
C PHE A 104 75.29 -58.02 18.84
N GLN A 105 74.64 -59.11 18.40
CA GLN A 105 73.24 -59.07 17.96
C GLN A 105 72.27 -58.75 19.09
N TYR A 106 72.49 -59.30 20.30
CA TYR A 106 71.69 -59.00 21.48
C TYR A 106 71.81 -57.53 21.89
N ASP A 107 73.02 -56.98 21.95
CA ASP A 107 73.25 -55.56 22.26
C ASP A 107 72.57 -54.64 21.21
N THR A 108 72.64 -55.02 19.92
CA THR A 108 71.99 -54.26 18.84
C THR A 108 70.46 -54.30 18.97
N LEU A 109 69.89 -55.46 19.31
CA LEU A 109 68.45 -55.61 19.56
C LEU A 109 68.01 -54.84 20.81
N GLN A 110 68.80 -54.88 21.88
CA GLN A 110 68.52 -54.17 23.12
C GLN A 110 68.56 -52.65 22.92
N GLN A 111 69.55 -52.15 22.18
CA GLN A 111 69.62 -50.74 21.79
C GLN A 111 68.42 -50.34 20.93
N LYS A 112 68.03 -51.18 19.96
CA LYS A 112 66.87 -50.92 19.09
C LYS A 112 65.56 -50.93 19.87
N LEU A 113 65.41 -51.84 20.83
CA LEU A 113 64.25 -51.89 21.73
C LEU A 113 64.15 -50.61 22.56
N LYS A 114 65.26 -50.14 23.13
CA LYS A 114 65.31 -48.88 23.88
C LYS A 114 64.96 -47.67 23.00
N CYS A 115 65.49 -47.60 21.78
CA CYS A 115 65.13 -46.52 20.84
C CYS A 115 63.64 -46.55 20.48
N LEU A 116 63.06 -47.73 20.27
CA LEU A 116 61.62 -47.88 20.01
C LEU A 116 60.78 -47.51 21.24
N GLU A 117 61.23 -47.82 22.46
CA GLU A 117 60.55 -47.40 23.69
C GLU A 117 60.53 -45.88 23.84
N GLU A 118 61.66 -45.21 23.58
CA GLU A 118 61.77 -43.75 23.60
C GLU A 118 60.89 -43.10 22.53
N GLU A 119 60.88 -43.64 21.31
CA GLU A 119 60.01 -43.18 20.22
C GLU A 119 58.53 -43.38 20.56
N ASN A 120 58.17 -44.53 21.11
CA ASN A 120 56.80 -44.83 21.51
C ASN A 120 56.35 -43.91 22.66
N GLN A 121 57.23 -43.55 23.59
CA GLN A 121 56.96 -42.54 24.61
C GLN A 121 56.78 -41.15 24.00
N LYS A 122 57.63 -40.78 23.02
CA LYS A 122 57.50 -39.51 22.28
C LYS A 122 56.17 -39.43 21.52
N LEU A 123 55.80 -40.47 20.78
CA LEU A 123 54.53 -40.55 20.06
C LEU A 123 53.32 -40.46 21.01
N ARG A 124 53.39 -41.06 22.21
CA ARG A 124 52.34 -40.88 23.21
C ARG A 124 52.24 -39.43 23.70
N MET A 125 53.36 -38.76 23.95
CA MET A 125 53.35 -37.35 24.34
C MET A 125 52.77 -36.47 23.24
N GLU A 126 53.13 -36.71 21.99
CA GLU A 126 52.60 -35.99 20.83
C GLU A 126 51.10 -36.23 20.65
N ALA A 127 50.64 -37.48 20.76
CA ALA A 127 49.22 -37.80 20.72
C ALA A 127 48.43 -37.11 21.85
N THR A 128 48.98 -37.05 23.06
CA THR A 128 48.35 -36.32 24.17
C THR A 128 48.34 -34.81 23.93
N ASN A 129 49.41 -34.25 23.37
CA ASN A 129 49.48 -32.81 23.08
C ASN A 129 48.46 -32.41 22.01
N ILE A 130 48.37 -33.19 20.91
CA ILE A 130 47.36 -32.99 19.86
C ILE A 130 45.95 -33.08 20.44
N ALA A 131 45.67 -34.07 21.31
CA ALA A 131 44.38 -34.17 21.96
C ALA A 131 44.03 -32.93 22.81
N THR A 132 45.00 -32.42 23.59
CA THR A 132 44.77 -31.21 24.39
C THR A 132 44.59 -29.95 23.56
N GLU A 133 45.33 -29.81 22.46
CA GLU A 133 45.17 -28.68 21.52
C GLU A 133 43.82 -28.76 20.83
N THR A 134 43.40 -29.96 20.38
CA THR A 134 42.10 -30.17 19.74
C THR A 134 40.96 -29.76 20.67
N CYS A 135 40.97 -30.20 21.94
CA CYS A 135 39.95 -29.79 22.90
C CYS A 135 39.93 -28.25 23.12
N GLN A 136 41.09 -27.60 23.15
CA GLN A 136 41.14 -26.14 23.31
C GLN A 136 40.55 -25.40 22.11
N TYR A 137 40.76 -25.90 20.89
CA TYR A 137 40.16 -25.31 19.70
C TYR A 137 38.65 -25.57 19.65
N GLU A 138 38.20 -26.77 20.05
CA GLU A 138 36.77 -27.09 20.17
C GLU A 138 36.08 -26.16 21.17
N ASP A 139 36.68 -25.90 22.34
CA ASP A 139 36.13 -24.98 23.34
C ASP A 139 36.05 -23.53 22.80
N GLN A 140 37.07 -23.09 22.05
CA GLN A 140 37.07 -21.76 21.42
C GLN A 140 35.99 -21.64 20.33
N GLU A 141 35.82 -22.66 19.50
CA GLU A 141 34.78 -22.69 18.46
C GLU A 141 33.38 -22.68 19.09
N GLN A 142 33.17 -23.45 20.15
CA GLN A 142 31.92 -23.44 20.92
C GLN A 142 31.61 -22.06 21.50
N GLN A 143 32.62 -21.38 22.06
CA GLN A 143 32.42 -20.02 22.57
C GLN A 143 32.05 -19.03 21.47
N LEU A 144 32.71 -19.08 20.31
CA LEU A 144 32.37 -18.23 19.18
C LEU A 144 30.95 -18.50 18.65
N MET A 145 30.53 -19.76 18.63
CA MET A 145 29.15 -20.12 18.27
C MET A 145 28.14 -19.52 19.27
N ILE A 146 28.42 -19.58 20.57
CA ILE A 146 27.58 -18.97 21.61
C ILE A 146 27.48 -17.46 21.38
N ASP A 147 28.61 -16.77 21.22
CA ASP A 147 28.64 -15.32 20.99
C ASP A 147 27.86 -14.93 19.72
N CYS A 148 27.95 -15.75 18.65
CA CYS A 148 27.19 -15.54 17.42
C CYS A 148 25.68 -15.70 17.63
N VAL A 149 25.25 -16.73 18.37
CA VAL A 149 23.84 -16.94 18.73
C VAL A 149 23.32 -15.80 19.60
N GLU A 150 24.11 -15.32 20.56
CA GLU A 150 23.74 -14.19 21.40
C GLU A 150 23.56 -12.90 20.57
N GLN A 151 24.53 -12.57 19.71
CA GLN A 151 24.42 -11.41 18.82
C GLN A 151 23.23 -11.51 17.87
N PHE A 152 22.96 -12.71 17.33
CA PHE A 152 21.79 -12.94 16.50
C PHE A 152 20.49 -12.74 17.31
N SER A 153 20.44 -13.23 18.54
CA SER A 153 19.29 -13.07 19.43
C SER A 153 19.03 -11.59 19.77
N GLU A 154 20.09 -10.82 20.04
CA GLU A 154 20.01 -9.40 20.31
C GLU A 154 19.53 -8.63 19.07
N ALA A 155 20.11 -8.90 17.90
CA ALA A 155 19.67 -8.31 16.65
C ALA A 155 18.19 -8.65 16.33
N SER A 156 17.79 -9.90 16.56
CA SER A 156 16.39 -10.33 16.40
C SER A 156 15.46 -9.59 17.37
N GLN A 157 15.89 -9.37 18.61
CA GLN A 157 15.12 -8.62 19.61
C GLN A 157 14.99 -7.14 19.23
N GLN A 158 16.06 -6.52 18.71
CA GLN A 158 16.04 -5.15 18.22
C GLN A 158 15.08 -5.01 17.02
N VAL A 159 15.06 -5.97 16.10
CA VAL A 159 14.11 -5.99 14.97
C VAL A 159 12.68 -6.12 15.46
N ALA A 160 12.42 -7.00 16.43
CA ALA A 160 11.08 -7.14 17.03
C ALA A 160 10.62 -5.83 17.70
N HIS A 161 11.49 -5.19 18.48
CA HIS A 161 11.20 -3.90 19.12
C HIS A 161 10.89 -2.80 18.09
N LEU A 162 11.72 -2.66 17.05
CA LEU A 162 11.47 -1.69 15.97
C LEU A 162 10.18 -1.98 15.20
N SER A 163 9.83 -3.26 15.02
CA SER A 163 8.57 -3.67 14.41
C SER A 163 7.37 -3.26 15.27
N GLU A 164 7.45 -3.42 16.60
CA GLU A 164 6.41 -2.98 17.54
C GLU A 164 6.26 -1.46 17.54
N GLU A 165 7.37 -0.71 17.54
CA GLU A 165 7.33 0.76 17.42
C GLU A 165 6.71 1.22 16.10
N LEU A 166 7.01 0.53 14.99
CA LEU A 166 6.42 0.82 13.69
C LEU A 166 4.91 0.53 13.71
N ALA A 167 4.49 -0.58 14.31
CA ALA A 167 3.08 -0.93 14.47
C ALA A 167 2.33 0.14 15.30
N HIS A 168 2.89 0.56 16.43
CA HIS A 168 2.30 1.64 17.24
C HIS A 168 2.21 2.96 16.47
N LYS A 169 3.24 3.35 15.71
CA LYS A 169 3.17 4.55 14.85
C LYS A 169 2.11 4.42 13.75
N ALA A 170 1.93 3.22 13.18
CA ALA A 170 0.90 2.96 12.18
C ALA A 170 -0.52 3.08 12.79
N GLU A 171 -0.73 2.58 14.00
CA GLU A 171 -1.99 2.75 14.74
C GLU A 171 -2.29 4.22 15.06
N ASP A 172 -1.28 4.99 15.51
CA ASP A 172 -1.42 6.42 15.75
C ASP A 172 -1.76 7.19 14.47
N ALA A 173 -1.11 6.87 13.36
CA ALA A 173 -1.41 7.46 12.06
C ALA A 173 -2.84 7.12 11.61
N ALA A 174 -3.30 5.88 11.84
CA ALA A 174 -4.67 5.47 11.54
C ALA A 174 -5.69 6.26 12.37
N ARG A 175 -5.46 6.41 13.69
CA ARG A 175 -6.31 7.25 14.57
C ARG A 175 -6.38 8.69 14.08
N GLN A 176 -5.23 9.29 13.73
CA GLN A 176 -5.19 10.65 13.20
C GLN A 176 -5.94 10.76 11.86
N GLN A 177 -5.81 9.76 10.98
CA GLN A 177 -6.53 9.73 9.71
C GLN A 177 -8.05 9.64 9.92
N GLU A 178 -8.52 8.89 10.92
CA GLU A 178 -9.94 8.84 11.31
C GLU A 178 -10.43 10.20 11.82
N GLU A 179 -9.68 10.88 12.69
CA GLU A 179 -10.03 12.21 13.19
C GLU A 179 -10.11 13.24 12.06
N ILE A 180 -9.13 13.25 11.15
CA ILE A 180 -9.14 14.11 9.96
C ILE A 180 -10.38 13.83 9.12
N THR A 181 -10.71 12.56 8.91
CA THR A 181 -11.89 12.17 8.11
C THR A 181 -13.19 12.64 8.77
N GLN A 182 -13.31 12.51 10.09
CA GLN A 182 -14.47 13.01 10.85
C GLN A 182 -14.58 14.54 10.77
N LEU A 183 -13.46 15.27 10.89
CA LEU A 183 -13.44 16.73 10.76
C LEU A 183 -13.82 17.18 9.34
N LEU A 184 -13.33 16.48 8.30
CA LEU A 184 -13.70 16.76 6.92
C LEU A 184 -15.20 16.55 6.67
N ALA A 185 -15.79 15.49 7.24
CA ALA A 185 -17.23 15.27 7.17
C ALA A 185 -18.02 16.41 7.83
N GLN A 186 -17.60 16.87 9.01
CA GLN A 186 -18.23 18.02 9.68
C GLN A 186 -18.12 19.31 8.86
N VAL A 187 -16.97 19.56 8.22
CA VAL A 187 -16.79 20.72 7.33
C VAL A 187 -17.71 20.62 6.13
N ALA A 188 -17.87 19.45 5.51
CA ALA A 188 -18.78 19.26 4.39
C ALA A 188 -20.24 19.50 4.78
N ASP A 189 -20.67 19.00 5.94
CA ASP A 189 -22.02 19.24 6.49
C ASP A 189 -22.26 20.73 6.76
N LEU A 190 -21.28 21.42 7.33
CA LEU A 190 -21.36 22.87 7.58
C LEU A 190 -21.41 23.65 6.26
N GLN A 191 -20.60 23.28 5.27
CA GLN A 191 -20.64 23.88 3.93
C GLN A 191 -22.01 23.70 3.28
N GLN A 192 -22.64 22.52 3.41
CA GLN A 192 -23.98 22.27 2.88
C GLN A 192 -25.04 23.14 3.59
N LYS A 193 -24.95 23.31 4.92
CA LYS A 193 -25.84 24.19 5.68
C LYS A 193 -25.67 25.66 5.30
N CYS A 194 -24.44 26.11 5.05
CA CYS A 194 -24.20 27.47 4.56
C CYS A 194 -24.86 27.69 3.20
N ARG A 195 -24.72 26.75 2.26
CA ARG A 195 -25.38 26.82 0.94
C ARG A 195 -26.90 26.91 1.05
N SER A 196 -27.53 26.13 1.93
CA SER A 196 -28.99 26.19 2.09
C SER A 196 -29.47 27.52 2.69
N VAL A 197 -28.68 28.13 3.58
CA VAL A 197 -28.97 29.48 4.11
C VAL A 197 -28.85 30.53 3.00
N GLU A 198 -27.84 30.43 2.13
CA GLU A 198 -27.67 31.31 0.97
C GLU A 198 -28.85 31.21 0.00
N GLU A 199 -29.30 29.99 -0.31
CA GLU A 199 -30.49 29.75 -1.15
C GLU A 199 -31.76 30.36 -0.54
N LEU A 200 -31.99 30.15 0.76
CA LEU A 200 -33.12 30.76 1.47
C LEU A 200 -33.05 32.29 1.47
N GLN A 201 -31.85 32.86 1.63
CA GLN A 201 -31.64 34.30 1.56
C GLN A 201 -31.96 34.85 0.17
N GLN A 202 -31.59 34.13 -0.89
CA GLN A 202 -31.92 34.49 -2.28
C GLN A 202 -33.43 34.42 -2.55
N HIS A 203 -34.12 33.41 -2.00
CA HIS A 203 -35.59 33.34 -2.07
C HIS A 203 -36.26 34.49 -1.31
N LEU A 204 -35.72 34.86 -0.14
CA LEU A 204 -36.23 35.97 0.65
C LEU A 204 -36.05 37.31 -0.07
N SER A 205 -34.92 37.56 -0.72
CA SER A 205 -34.70 38.78 -1.51
C SER A 205 -35.65 38.86 -2.69
N ALA A 206 -35.81 37.77 -3.46
CA ALA A 206 -36.76 37.70 -4.57
C ALA A 206 -38.21 37.94 -4.10
N ALA A 207 -38.62 37.37 -2.96
CA ALA A 207 -39.94 37.60 -2.38
C ALA A 207 -40.15 39.06 -1.97
N LYS A 208 -39.12 39.72 -1.41
CA LYS A 208 -39.17 41.15 -1.06
C LYS A 208 -39.32 42.04 -2.29
N GLU A 209 -38.61 41.74 -3.37
CA GLU A 209 -38.71 42.45 -4.65
C GLU A 209 -40.13 42.35 -5.23
N VAL A 210 -40.70 41.13 -5.28
CA VAL A 210 -42.09 40.92 -5.72
C VAL A 210 -43.06 41.67 -4.82
N GLN A 211 -42.86 41.65 -3.50
CA GLN A 211 -43.70 42.39 -2.56
C GLN A 211 -43.61 43.91 -2.77
N GLN A 212 -42.43 44.43 -3.08
CA GLN A 212 -42.23 45.85 -3.40
C GLN A 212 -42.93 46.21 -4.71
N GLN A 213 -42.82 45.37 -5.73
CA GLN A 213 -43.48 45.56 -7.02
C GLN A 213 -45.01 45.64 -6.87
N LEU A 214 -45.61 44.68 -6.16
CA LEU A 214 -47.05 44.68 -5.87
C LEU A 214 -47.49 45.92 -5.08
N ARG A 215 -46.66 46.40 -4.14
CA ARG A 215 -46.94 47.66 -3.43
C ARG A 215 -46.91 48.88 -4.35
N MET A 216 -46.02 48.90 -5.35
CA MET A 216 -46.01 49.98 -6.34
C MET A 216 -47.27 49.93 -7.20
N GLU A 217 -47.63 48.77 -7.74
CA GLU A 217 -48.85 48.60 -8.55
C GLU A 217 -50.13 48.99 -7.80
N LEU A 218 -50.23 48.66 -6.50
CA LEU A 218 -51.35 49.08 -5.66
C LEU A 218 -51.41 50.60 -5.48
N ARG A 219 -50.26 51.28 -5.32
CA ARG A 219 -50.22 52.74 -5.24
C ARG A 219 -50.63 53.39 -6.55
N ASP A 220 -50.09 52.90 -7.66
CA ASP A 220 -50.42 53.42 -9.00
C ASP A 220 -51.92 53.24 -9.28
N LEU A 221 -52.50 52.12 -8.87
CA LEU A 221 -53.94 51.87 -9.01
C LEU A 221 -54.76 52.79 -8.10
N GLN A 222 -54.32 53.02 -6.86
CA GLN A 222 -54.94 53.96 -5.93
C GLN A 222 -54.90 55.40 -6.47
N GLU A 223 -53.79 55.82 -7.06
CA GLU A 223 -53.65 57.13 -7.73
C GLU A 223 -54.64 57.25 -8.89
N LYS A 224 -54.70 56.24 -9.77
CA LYS A 224 -55.70 56.18 -10.86
C LYS A 224 -57.15 56.25 -10.36
N TYR A 225 -57.47 55.60 -9.23
CA TYR A 225 -58.80 55.70 -8.62
C TYR A 225 -59.06 57.09 -8.05
N ALA A 226 -58.05 57.74 -7.45
CA ALA A 226 -58.16 59.10 -6.95
C ALA A 226 -58.37 60.10 -8.11
N GLU A 227 -57.64 59.96 -9.21
CA GLU A 227 -57.84 60.74 -10.45
C GLU A 227 -59.26 60.56 -11.00
N CYS A 228 -59.74 59.31 -11.15
CA CYS A 228 -61.12 59.02 -11.56
C CYS A 228 -62.15 59.67 -10.62
N GLY A 229 -61.88 59.64 -9.30
CA GLY A 229 -62.70 60.29 -8.30
C GLY A 229 -62.73 61.82 -8.44
N GLY A 230 -61.57 62.43 -8.73
CA GLY A 230 -61.43 63.86 -9.04
C GLY A 230 -62.24 64.27 -10.26
N MET A 231 -62.04 63.59 -11.39
CA MET A 231 -62.79 63.85 -12.63
C MET A 231 -64.32 63.72 -12.43
N LEU A 232 -64.76 62.76 -11.64
CA LEU A 232 -66.17 62.57 -11.32
C LEU A 232 -66.71 63.69 -10.41
N GLN A 233 -65.92 64.17 -9.46
CA GLN A 233 -66.27 65.31 -8.62
C GLN A 233 -66.37 66.59 -9.45
N GLU A 234 -65.40 66.85 -10.33
CA GLU A 234 -65.42 67.96 -11.28
C GLU A 234 -66.67 67.93 -12.16
N ALA A 235 -66.99 66.78 -12.79
CA ALA A 235 -68.20 66.63 -13.59
C ALA A 235 -69.49 66.87 -12.77
N ARG A 236 -69.52 66.45 -11.49
CA ARG A 236 -70.66 66.75 -10.60
C ARG A 236 -70.79 68.23 -10.30
N GLU A 237 -69.68 68.92 -10.10
CA GLU A 237 -69.65 70.37 -9.87
C GLU A 237 -70.07 71.15 -11.12
N GLU A 238 -69.64 70.71 -12.30
CA GLU A 238 -70.11 71.24 -13.58
C GLU A 238 -71.62 71.08 -13.75
N VAL A 239 -72.18 69.90 -13.47
CA VAL A 239 -73.64 69.68 -13.50
C VAL A 239 -74.36 70.58 -12.50
N LYS A 240 -73.81 70.76 -11.28
CA LYS A 240 -74.37 71.65 -10.26
C LYS A 240 -74.34 73.12 -10.72
N SER A 241 -73.24 73.55 -11.33
CA SER A 241 -73.04 74.88 -11.91
C SER A 241 -73.96 75.14 -13.11
N LEU A 242 -74.10 74.18 -14.01
CA LEU A 242 -75.05 74.25 -15.13
C LEU A 242 -76.49 74.33 -14.62
N ARG A 243 -76.85 73.54 -13.60
CA ARG A 243 -78.17 73.63 -12.96
C ARG A 243 -78.41 75.00 -12.37
N SER A 244 -77.49 75.55 -11.57
CA SER A 244 -77.64 76.89 -11.00
C SER A 244 -77.71 77.98 -12.07
N ARG A 245 -77.03 77.79 -13.22
CA ARG A 245 -77.07 78.72 -14.37
C ARG A 245 -78.30 78.56 -15.27
N SER A 246 -78.93 77.38 -15.28
CA SER A 246 -80.12 77.06 -16.08
C SER A 246 -81.46 77.43 -15.43
N LEU A 247 -81.45 77.95 -14.20
CA LEU A 247 -82.63 78.60 -13.63
C LEU A 247 -82.82 79.99 -14.27
N PRO A 248 -83.96 80.29 -14.91
CA PRO A 248 -84.28 81.67 -15.26
C PRO A 248 -84.61 82.44 -13.98
N ASN A 249 -84.00 83.63 -13.82
CA ASN A 249 -84.60 84.68 -13.00
C ASN A 249 -85.95 85.05 -13.61
N SER A 250 -87.01 84.38 -13.15
CA SER A 250 -88.38 84.88 -13.22
C SER A 250 -88.95 84.86 -11.81
N THR A 251 -89.25 86.05 -11.31
CA THR A 251 -90.06 86.28 -10.12
C THR A 251 -91.37 85.51 -10.23
N VAL A 252 -91.63 84.61 -9.26
CA VAL A 252 -92.88 84.43 -8.50
C VAL A 252 -92.70 83.21 -7.59
N SER A 253 -92.74 83.47 -6.28
CA SER A 253 -92.80 82.47 -5.22
C SER A 253 -94.10 81.67 -5.30
N ARG A 254 -94.05 80.35 -5.09
CA ARG A 254 -94.62 79.70 -3.89
C ARG A 254 -94.54 78.15 -3.93
N TYR A 255 -94.31 77.60 -2.74
CA TYR A 255 -94.49 76.20 -2.27
C TYR A 255 -93.43 75.14 -2.62
N SER A 256 -92.61 74.85 -1.62
CA SER A 256 -91.87 73.60 -1.44
C SER A 256 -92.82 72.39 -1.35
N THR A 257 -92.49 71.29 -2.02
CA THR A 257 -92.73 69.90 -1.58
C THR A 257 -91.81 68.93 -2.35
N PRO A 258 -91.48 67.76 -1.78
CA PRO A 258 -90.23 67.05 -2.04
C PRO A 258 -90.26 66.16 -3.28
N SER A 259 -89.08 66.05 -3.91
CA SER A 259 -88.79 65.16 -5.03
C SER A 259 -88.98 63.69 -4.68
N LEU A 260 -89.99 63.05 -5.27
CA LEU A 260 -90.00 61.60 -5.48
C LEU A 260 -88.99 61.28 -6.60
N LEU A 261 -87.82 60.79 -6.19
CA LEU A 261 -86.78 60.28 -7.07
C LEU A 261 -87.31 59.08 -7.89
N PRO A 262 -86.89 58.93 -9.16
CA PRO A 262 -87.15 57.71 -9.93
C PRO A 262 -86.50 56.51 -9.24
N LYS A 263 -87.22 55.40 -9.16
CA LYS A 263 -86.73 54.14 -8.56
C LYS A 263 -85.41 53.72 -9.20
N SER A 264 -84.51 53.35 -8.30
CA SER A 264 -83.08 53.11 -8.50
C SER A 264 -82.79 51.92 -9.42
N LEU A 265 -82.38 52.21 -10.66
CA LEU A 265 -81.70 51.26 -11.56
C LEU A 265 -80.34 50.80 -10.96
N ALA A 266 -79.84 51.49 -9.94
CA ALA A 266 -78.64 51.11 -9.20
C ALA A 266 -78.86 49.95 -8.21
N ALA A 267 -80.11 49.60 -7.87
CA ALA A 267 -80.40 48.43 -7.05
C ALA A 267 -80.32 47.10 -7.85
N GLU A 268 -80.51 47.14 -9.17
CA GLU A 268 -80.50 45.95 -10.04
C GLU A 268 -79.07 45.56 -10.46
N ILE A 269 -78.21 46.55 -10.74
CA ILE A 269 -76.80 46.28 -11.10
C ILE A 269 -75.97 45.84 -9.88
N LYS A 270 -76.33 46.29 -8.67
CA LYS A 270 -75.63 45.88 -7.43
C LYS A 270 -75.91 44.43 -7.02
N GLY A 271 -77.00 43.83 -7.51
CA GLY A 271 -77.34 42.42 -7.25
C GLY A 271 -76.48 41.41 -8.02
N THR A 272 -75.89 41.81 -9.15
CA THR A 272 -75.20 40.85 -10.05
C THR A 272 -73.69 40.77 -9.79
N MET A 273 -73.08 41.79 -9.16
CA MET A 273 -71.62 41.85 -8.94
C MET A 273 -71.19 41.42 -7.53
N SER A 274 -72.09 41.45 -6.53
CA SER A 274 -71.79 40.91 -5.19
C SER A 274 -71.91 39.39 -5.11
N SER A 275 -72.48 38.73 -6.12
CA SER A 275 -72.60 37.26 -6.18
C SER A 275 -71.50 36.58 -7.00
N SER A 276 -70.46 37.27 -7.45
CA SER A 276 -69.40 36.68 -8.29
C SER A 276 -68.03 36.57 -7.61
N THR A 277 -67.78 37.31 -6.53
CA THR A 277 -66.49 37.29 -5.82
C THR A 277 -66.47 36.26 -4.69
N ASP A 278 -67.56 36.11 -3.95
CA ASP A 278 -67.59 35.26 -2.74
C ASP A 278 -67.58 33.76 -3.06
N TYR A 279 -68.11 33.35 -4.21
CA TYR A 279 -68.08 31.94 -4.63
C TYR A 279 -66.71 31.47 -5.13
N ASN A 280 -65.80 32.40 -5.49
CA ASN A 280 -64.48 32.05 -6.01
C ASN A 280 -63.46 31.81 -4.89
N TYR A 281 -63.46 32.63 -3.83
CA TYR A 281 -62.57 32.41 -2.69
C TYR A 281 -62.91 31.14 -1.92
N GLN A 282 -64.21 30.85 -1.73
CA GLN A 282 -64.65 29.62 -1.07
C GLN A 282 -64.29 28.37 -1.90
N ARG A 283 -64.44 28.43 -3.23
CA ARG A 283 -64.09 27.31 -4.13
C ARG A 283 -62.58 27.08 -4.19
N VAL A 284 -61.75 28.13 -4.22
CA VAL A 284 -60.29 28.00 -4.17
C VAL A 284 -59.84 27.45 -2.83
N PHE A 285 -60.43 27.89 -1.72
CA PHE A 285 -60.10 27.38 -0.39
C PHE A 285 -60.49 25.89 -0.24
N GLU A 286 -61.67 25.49 -0.73
CA GLU A 286 -62.09 24.08 -0.77
C GLU A 286 -61.20 23.24 -1.70
N THR A 287 -60.76 23.79 -2.84
CA THR A 287 -59.86 23.09 -3.78
C THR A 287 -58.46 22.90 -3.18
N VAL A 288 -57.91 23.93 -2.52
CA VAL A 288 -56.61 23.83 -1.82
C VAL A 288 -56.69 22.86 -0.65
N LYS A 289 -57.82 22.83 0.08
CA LYS A 289 -58.07 21.87 1.16
C LYS A 289 -58.15 20.43 0.63
N ALA A 290 -58.83 20.20 -0.50
CA ALA A 290 -58.92 18.90 -1.15
C ALA A 290 -57.56 18.41 -1.70
N VAL A 291 -56.74 19.31 -2.27
CA VAL A 291 -55.38 18.97 -2.76
C VAL A 291 -54.44 18.64 -1.60
N ASN A 292 -54.51 19.35 -0.48
CA ASN A 292 -53.68 19.07 0.69
C ASN A 292 -54.09 17.75 1.39
N GLN A 293 -55.39 17.42 1.40
CA GLN A 293 -55.88 16.11 1.84
C GLN A 293 -55.50 14.98 0.87
N ALA A 294 -55.54 15.22 -0.44
CA ALA A 294 -55.10 14.26 -1.45
C ALA A 294 -53.57 14.03 -1.45
N ALA A 295 -52.78 15.05 -1.11
CA ALA A 295 -51.33 14.92 -0.92
C ALA A 295 -51.00 14.10 0.35
N LYS A 296 -51.75 14.30 1.44
CA LYS A 296 -51.65 13.46 2.64
C LYS A 296 -52.14 12.02 2.44
N ALA A 297 -53.05 11.77 1.50
CA ALA A 297 -53.53 10.43 1.16
C ALA A 297 -52.60 9.68 0.17
N LYS A 298 -51.75 10.41 -0.58
CA LYS A 298 -50.79 9.84 -1.54
C LYS A 298 -49.41 9.51 -0.95
N SER A 299 -49.19 9.79 0.34
CA SER A 299 -47.95 9.43 1.04
C SER A 299 -48.00 8.08 1.76
N CYS A 300 -49.00 7.23 1.48
CA CYS A 300 -49.08 5.86 2.01
C CYS A 300 -49.40 4.86 0.89
N SER A 301 -48.58 3.79 0.81
CA SER A 301 -48.54 2.63 -0.13
C SER A 301 -47.99 2.91 -1.54
N GLU A 302 -47.00 2.18 -2.10
CA GLU A 302 -46.75 0.71 -2.12
C GLU A 302 -45.28 0.42 -2.63
N SER A 303 -44.34 -0.22 -1.88
CA SER A 303 -43.96 -1.68 -1.73
C SER A 303 -43.03 -2.25 -2.86
N PRO A 304 -42.19 -3.33 -2.74
CA PRO A 304 -42.18 -4.42 -1.72
C PRO A 304 -40.84 -5.13 -1.27
N HIS A 305 -40.99 -5.98 -0.24
CA HIS A 305 -40.29 -7.25 0.13
C HIS A 305 -39.11 -7.32 1.17
N HIS A 306 -39.47 -7.81 2.38
CA HIS A 306 -38.92 -8.99 3.11
C HIS A 306 -38.15 -8.86 4.47
N VAL A 307 -38.89 -8.82 5.60
CA VAL A 307 -38.89 -9.59 6.91
C VAL A 307 -37.54 -10.07 7.57
N PRO A 308 -37.40 -10.28 8.92
CA PRO A 308 -37.81 -9.54 10.17
C PRO A 308 -36.75 -9.50 11.33
N GLY A 309 -37.06 -8.82 12.46
CA GLY A 309 -36.59 -9.19 13.82
C GLY A 309 -36.62 -8.06 14.88
N SER A 310 -37.67 -7.94 15.71
CA SER A 310 -37.76 -8.22 17.18
C SER A 310 -36.81 -7.38 18.08
N LYS A 311 -37.15 -6.63 19.15
CA LYS A 311 -38.20 -6.59 20.22
C LYS A 311 -38.25 -5.13 20.77
N GLN A 312 -39.39 -4.46 21.02
CA GLN A 312 -40.32 -4.45 22.18
C GLN A 312 -39.84 -3.75 23.49
N LEU A 313 -40.76 -2.93 24.07
CA LEU A 313 -40.88 -2.30 25.41
C LEU A 313 -40.26 -0.89 25.56
N SER A 314 -40.99 0.23 25.74
CA SER A 314 -42.09 0.63 26.67
C SER A 314 -41.66 0.89 28.13
N ALA A 315 -41.52 2.19 28.43
CA ALA A 315 -42.14 2.94 29.53
C ALA A 315 -41.81 2.64 31.03
N ALA A 316 -41.29 3.70 31.66
CA ALA A 316 -41.81 4.40 32.85
C ALA A 316 -41.24 4.13 34.27
N HIS A 317 -41.29 5.24 35.02
CA HIS A 317 -41.17 5.45 36.49
C HIS A 317 -39.75 5.43 37.08
N SER A 318 -39.42 6.05 38.21
CA SER A 318 -39.79 7.27 38.96
C SER A 318 -39.00 7.15 40.28
N GLU A 319 -38.55 8.28 40.85
CA GLU A 319 -38.12 8.47 42.25
C GLU A 319 -36.82 7.83 42.78
N GLY A 320 -36.09 8.63 43.59
CA GLY A 320 -35.09 8.14 44.53
C GLY A 320 -33.89 9.06 44.74
N ALA A 321 -33.94 9.87 45.79
CA ALA A 321 -32.94 10.86 46.20
C ALA A 321 -31.55 10.28 46.54
N SER A 322 -30.49 11.11 46.44
CA SER A 322 -29.59 11.49 47.56
C SER A 322 -28.35 12.26 47.05
N THR A 323 -28.17 13.47 47.58
CA THR A 323 -26.90 14.22 47.64
C THR A 323 -25.95 13.54 48.66
N PRO A 324 -24.62 13.79 48.62
CA PRO A 324 -24.11 14.97 49.31
C PRO A 324 -22.99 15.73 48.60
N GLN A 325 -22.83 16.96 49.06
CA GLN A 325 -21.88 17.97 48.62
C GLN A 325 -20.42 17.59 48.84
N THR A 326 -19.53 18.11 47.99
CA THR A 326 -18.22 18.62 48.40
C THR A 326 -18.00 19.99 47.76
N SER A 327 -17.34 20.84 48.53
CA SER A 327 -17.33 22.29 48.48
C SER A 327 -16.09 22.87 47.81
N CYS A 328 -16.31 23.99 47.13
CA CYS A 328 -15.53 25.24 47.13
C CYS A 328 -14.10 25.29 46.56
N SER A 329 -13.96 26.28 45.66
CA SER A 329 -12.85 27.22 45.48
C SER A 329 -11.77 26.87 44.45
N GLY A 330 -11.70 27.69 43.39
CA GLY A 330 -10.56 27.71 42.48
C GLY A 330 -10.84 28.50 41.20
N SER A 331 -10.79 29.83 41.33
CA SER A 331 -10.39 30.86 40.36
C SER A 331 -10.82 30.81 38.89
N GLU A 332 -11.28 32.00 38.49
CA GLU A 332 -11.42 32.49 37.12
C GLU A 332 -10.10 32.40 36.33
N ASP A 333 -10.27 32.42 35.00
CA ASP A 333 -9.27 32.59 33.95
C ASP A 333 -8.30 31.42 33.69
N ASP A 334 -8.61 30.61 32.67
CA ASP A 334 -7.67 30.60 31.55
C ASP A 334 -8.40 30.53 30.21
N SER A 335 -8.06 31.51 29.37
CA SER A 335 -8.57 31.64 28.04
C SER A 335 -8.03 30.50 27.20
N ARG A 336 -8.89 29.93 26.37
CA ARG A 336 -8.54 29.06 25.25
C ARG A 336 -7.67 29.85 24.26
N ALA A 337 -6.38 30.02 24.58
CA ALA A 337 -5.43 30.73 23.75
C ALA A 337 -4.98 29.79 22.62
N ALA A 338 -5.45 30.09 21.41
CA ALA A 338 -4.81 29.60 20.20
C ALA A 338 -3.31 29.96 20.26
N PRO A 339 -2.40 29.07 19.82
CA PRO A 339 -0.96 29.31 19.94
C PRO A 339 -0.60 30.62 19.24
N GLY A 340 0.06 31.51 19.98
CA GLY A 340 0.44 32.82 19.47
C GLY A 340 1.47 32.68 18.34
N ARG A 341 1.58 33.72 17.50
CA ARG A 341 2.53 33.78 16.37
C ARG A 341 3.97 33.39 16.75
N GLN A 342 4.38 33.66 17.99
CA GLN A 342 5.70 33.32 18.54
C GLN A 342 5.85 31.81 18.82
N ASP A 343 4.80 31.13 19.26
CA ASP A 343 4.82 29.67 19.46
C ASP A 343 4.87 28.93 18.13
N LEU A 344 4.17 29.46 17.12
CA LEU A 344 4.25 28.95 15.75
C LEU A 344 5.65 29.13 15.16
N GLU A 345 6.27 30.29 15.37
CA GLU A 345 7.64 30.55 14.92
C GLU A 345 8.65 29.62 15.62
N ALA A 346 8.50 29.39 16.93
CA ALA A 346 9.30 28.43 17.68
C ALA A 346 9.05 26.97 17.24
N ALA A 347 7.82 26.61 16.82
CA ALA A 347 7.52 25.29 16.28
C ALA A 347 8.16 25.09 14.89
N VAL A 348 8.12 26.10 14.02
CA VAL A 348 8.75 26.06 12.70
C VAL A 348 10.27 25.99 12.83
N GLN A 349 10.89 26.73 13.76
CA GLN A 349 12.33 26.62 13.99
C GLN A 349 12.72 25.22 14.49
N ARG A 350 11.94 24.62 15.40
CA ARG A 350 12.16 23.24 15.87
C ARG A 350 11.99 22.21 14.75
N LEU A 351 11.00 22.40 13.88
CA LEU A 351 10.79 21.55 12.70
C LEU A 351 11.96 21.67 11.71
N SER A 352 12.43 22.88 11.46
CA SER A 352 13.54 23.15 10.54
C SER A 352 14.85 22.53 11.04
N VAL A 353 15.13 22.61 12.36
CA VAL A 353 16.28 21.94 12.98
C VAL A 353 16.17 20.41 12.87
N ARG A 354 14.98 19.84 13.11
CA ARG A 354 14.74 18.39 12.98
C ARG A 354 14.85 17.90 11.53
N GLN A 355 14.40 18.70 10.57
CA GLN A 355 14.53 18.37 9.16
C GLN A 355 15.99 18.45 8.71
N GLN A 356 16.74 19.45 9.19
CA GLN A 356 18.16 19.58 8.91
C GLN A 356 18.98 18.46 9.56
N SER A 357 18.62 18.00 10.77
CA SER A 357 19.27 16.84 11.40
C SER A 357 18.99 15.56 10.62
N HIS A 358 17.76 15.34 10.16
CA HIS A 358 17.41 14.20 9.32
C HIS A 358 18.22 14.15 8.02
N LEU A 359 18.35 15.29 7.33
CA LEU A 359 19.15 15.38 6.09
C LEU A 359 20.64 15.15 6.35
N ASN A 360 21.14 15.56 7.52
CA ASN A 360 22.54 15.38 7.89
C ASN A 360 22.84 13.93 8.34
N GLU A 361 21.89 13.28 9.02
CA GLU A 361 21.95 11.85 9.36
C GLU A 361 21.88 10.98 8.11
N GLU A 362 20.98 11.29 7.16
CA GLU A 362 20.94 10.59 5.88
C GLU A 362 22.25 10.76 5.12
N ARG A 363 22.79 11.99 5.04
CA ARG A 363 24.07 12.24 4.39
C ARG A 363 25.22 11.51 5.09
N SER A 364 25.28 11.52 6.42
CA SER A 364 26.26 10.81 7.23
C SER A 364 26.18 9.29 7.04
N PHE A 365 24.96 8.75 6.98
CA PHE A 365 24.72 7.34 6.71
C PHE A 365 25.22 6.93 5.32
N PHE A 366 24.91 7.73 4.30
CA PHE A 366 25.41 7.48 2.94
C PHE A 366 26.93 7.61 2.83
N GLU A 367 27.54 8.54 3.57
CA GLU A 367 28.99 8.74 3.60
C GLU A 367 29.71 7.60 4.35
N ALA A 368 29.17 7.15 5.49
CA ALA A 368 29.69 6.01 6.23
C ALA A 368 29.56 4.69 5.45
N GLU A 369 28.45 4.47 4.74
CA GLU A 369 28.27 3.30 3.88
C GLU A 369 29.20 3.36 2.65
N ARG A 370 29.48 4.57 2.12
CA ARG A 370 30.47 4.78 1.07
C ARG A 370 31.90 4.50 1.56
N GLU A 371 32.26 4.92 2.75
CA GLU A 371 33.56 4.61 3.36
C GLU A 371 33.72 3.12 3.65
N ARG A 372 32.68 2.47 4.19
CA ARG A 372 32.67 1.00 4.42
C ARG A 372 32.86 0.22 3.12
N LYS A 373 32.27 0.69 2.01
CA LYS A 373 32.50 0.12 0.68
C LYS A 373 33.92 0.37 0.17
N LEU A 374 34.49 1.54 0.46
CA LEU A 374 35.87 1.88 0.10
C LEU A 374 36.90 1.02 0.87
N TRP A 375 36.65 0.76 2.16
CA TRP A 375 37.47 -0.15 2.97
C TRP A 375 37.41 -1.59 2.47
N ARG A 376 36.22 -2.09 2.13
CA ARG A 376 36.07 -3.43 1.49
C ARG A 376 36.82 -3.57 0.17
N LEU A 377 36.90 -2.50 -0.63
CA LEU A 377 37.70 -2.49 -1.87
C LEU A 377 39.21 -2.45 -1.58
N LYS A 378 39.63 -1.81 -0.49
CA LYS A 378 41.04 -1.72 -0.07
C LYS A 378 41.56 -3.03 0.51
N ASP A 379 40.73 -3.77 1.23
CA ASP A 379 41.05 -5.12 1.74
C ASP A 379 41.04 -6.17 0.63
N GLY A 380 40.14 -6.05 -0.37
CA GLY A 380 40.13 -6.90 -1.55
C GLY A 380 41.33 -6.69 -2.49
N ALA A 381 41.95 -5.50 -2.48
CA ALA A 381 43.16 -5.21 -3.26
C ALA A 381 44.45 -5.73 -2.61
N SER A 382 44.41 -6.09 -1.32
CA SER A 382 45.58 -6.66 -0.60
C SER A 382 45.56 -8.18 -0.57
N SER A 383 44.49 -8.82 -1.04
CA SER A 383 44.32 -10.29 -1.06
C SER A 383 43.76 -10.78 -2.40
N SER A 384 44.53 -10.55 -3.47
CA SER A 384 44.47 -11.35 -4.70
C SER A 384 45.93 -11.47 -5.17
N GLY A 385 46.53 -12.65 -5.30
CA GLY A 385 46.00 -13.84 -5.96
C GLY A 385 46.94 -14.11 -7.13
N SER A 386 48.15 -14.59 -6.83
CA SER A 386 49.10 -15.03 -7.85
C SER A 386 49.64 -16.42 -7.51
N LEU A 387 49.50 -17.31 -8.49
CA LEU A 387 50.22 -18.56 -8.75
C LEU A 387 49.55 -19.87 -8.29
N THR A 388 48.83 -20.47 -9.26
CA THR A 388 48.91 -21.86 -9.79
C THR A 388 49.17 -23.09 -8.90
N PRO A 389 48.56 -24.25 -9.24
CA PRO A 389 48.56 -25.46 -8.40
C PRO A 389 49.75 -26.38 -8.72
N GLU A 390 50.39 -26.94 -7.69
CA GLU A 390 51.11 -28.21 -7.77
C GLU A 390 51.19 -28.89 -6.39
N GLY A 391 50.83 -30.18 -6.36
CA GLY A 391 51.64 -31.24 -5.75
C GLY A 391 51.54 -31.52 -4.24
N SER A 392 51.13 -32.77 -3.95
CA SER A 392 51.42 -33.59 -2.74
C SER A 392 50.64 -33.29 -1.45
N VAL A 393 49.67 -34.14 -1.08
CA VAL A 393 49.76 -35.46 -0.41
C VAL A 393 50.42 -35.44 0.98
N VAL A 394 49.61 -35.56 2.02
CA VAL A 394 49.73 -36.55 3.11
C VAL A 394 48.44 -36.52 3.95
N SER A 395 47.86 -37.70 4.13
CA SER A 395 46.65 -38.01 4.90
C SER A 395 46.88 -38.03 6.42
N THR A 396 45.81 -37.73 7.16
CA THR A 396 45.30 -38.51 8.32
C THR A 396 43.90 -37.97 8.62
N GLY A 397 42.78 -38.70 8.67
CA GLY A 397 42.58 -40.13 8.87
C GLY A 397 42.02 -40.39 10.28
N THR A 398 40.75 -40.08 10.54
CA THR A 398 40.02 -40.54 11.73
C THR A 398 38.56 -40.81 11.39
N SER A 399 38.15 -42.07 11.54
CA SER A 399 36.76 -42.49 11.59
C SER A 399 36.52 -43.15 12.95
N TYR A 400 35.45 -42.75 13.64
CA TYR A 400 34.75 -43.60 14.60
C TYR A 400 33.28 -43.16 14.76
N SER A 401 32.44 -44.17 14.64
CA SER A 401 30.99 -44.36 14.78
C SER A 401 30.19 -43.55 15.82
N GLY A 402 28.91 -43.35 15.49
CA GLY A 402 27.84 -44.09 16.20
C GLY A 402 26.77 -43.29 16.96
N SER A 403 25.53 -43.36 16.45
CA SER A 403 24.25 -43.37 17.20
C SER A 403 23.77 -42.06 17.84
N SER A 404 22.62 -41.54 17.40
CA SER A 404 21.33 -41.81 18.05
C SER A 404 20.17 -41.09 17.36
N GLU A 405 19.02 -41.78 17.32
CA GLU A 405 17.72 -41.32 16.85
C GLU A 405 17.06 -40.32 17.80
N LEU A 406 16.03 -39.64 17.26
CA LEU A 406 14.90 -38.97 17.91
C LEU A 406 15.09 -37.51 18.38
N THR A 407 14.74 -36.55 17.51
CA THR A 407 13.66 -35.60 17.85
C THR A 407 12.94 -35.10 16.60
N ALA A 408 11.61 -35.20 16.66
CA ALA A 408 10.68 -34.62 15.72
C ALA A 408 10.77 -33.08 15.71
N ALA A 409 10.62 -32.47 14.53
CA ALA A 409 9.51 -31.54 14.23
C ALA A 409 9.87 -30.58 13.07
N SER A 410 8.95 -30.53 12.10
CA SER A 410 8.59 -29.37 11.29
C SER A 410 9.69 -28.62 10.52
N SER A 411 9.93 -29.07 9.28
CA SER A 411 10.40 -28.18 8.21
C SER A 411 9.19 -27.53 7.54
N PHE A 412 8.75 -26.39 8.06
CA PHE A 412 8.01 -25.42 7.26
C PHE A 412 9.03 -24.59 6.49
N SER A 413 9.02 -24.79 5.19
CA SER A 413 9.78 -24.03 4.21
C SER A 413 9.22 -22.60 4.11
N LEU A 414 10.07 -21.60 4.34
CA LEU A 414 9.86 -20.21 3.93
C LEU A 414 11.14 -19.70 3.29
N GLY A 415 11.27 -19.99 1.99
CA GLY A 415 12.20 -19.30 1.11
C GLY A 415 11.87 -17.81 1.05
N SER A 416 12.80 -16.98 1.50
CA SER A 416 12.77 -15.54 1.29
C SER A 416 13.46 -15.23 -0.04
N LEU A 417 12.66 -15.22 -1.11
CA LEU A 417 13.00 -14.71 -2.44
C LEU A 417 13.32 -13.21 -2.34
N SER A 418 14.60 -12.85 -2.26
CA SER A 418 15.03 -11.47 -2.44
C SER A 418 15.12 -11.15 -3.93
N TYR A 419 14.19 -10.30 -4.35
CA TYR A 419 14.10 -9.67 -5.66
C TYR A 419 15.43 -9.03 -6.07
N LEU A 420 16.03 -9.50 -7.16
CA LEU A 420 16.94 -8.70 -7.97
C LEU A 420 16.11 -7.87 -8.97
N PRO A 421 16.25 -6.54 -9.06
CA PRO A 421 15.68 -5.82 -10.19
C PRO A 421 16.60 -6.01 -11.39
N ASP A 422 16.01 -6.64 -12.41
CA ASP A 422 16.53 -6.74 -13.76
C ASP A 422 16.82 -5.35 -14.34
N LYS A 423 17.92 -5.22 -15.08
CA LYS A 423 18.38 -3.93 -15.60
C LYS A 423 17.43 -3.45 -16.69
N LEU A 424 16.57 -2.48 -16.40
CA LEU A 424 15.90 -1.67 -17.41
C LEU A 424 16.94 -0.82 -18.15
N GLN A 425 17.42 -1.36 -19.26
CA GLN A 425 18.28 -0.67 -20.22
C GLN A 425 17.42 0.34 -20.99
N ILE A 426 17.43 1.60 -20.55
CA ILE A 426 16.80 2.71 -21.29
C ILE A 426 17.59 2.91 -22.58
N VAL A 427 17.07 2.40 -23.69
CA VAL A 427 17.58 2.73 -25.02
C VAL A 427 17.16 4.16 -25.33
N LYS A 428 18.16 5.04 -25.44
CA LYS A 428 18.01 6.42 -25.92
C LYS A 428 17.48 6.38 -27.37
N PRO A 429 16.42 7.10 -27.74
CA PRO A 429 16.03 7.21 -29.14
C PRO A 429 17.09 8.04 -29.86
N LEU A 430 17.83 7.42 -30.76
CA LEU A 430 18.69 8.14 -31.70
C LEU A 430 17.79 8.64 -32.84
N GLU A 431 17.67 9.95 -32.90
CA GLU A 431 17.19 10.70 -34.06
C GLU A 431 18.00 10.31 -35.31
N GLY A 432 17.31 10.26 -36.44
CA GLY A 432 17.86 9.80 -37.70
C GLY A 432 18.85 10.77 -38.32
N GLU A 433 19.82 10.21 -39.03
CA GLU A 433 20.47 10.88 -40.15
C GLU A 433 20.46 9.96 -41.37
N GLY A 434 20.14 10.55 -42.51
CA GLY A 434 19.84 9.87 -43.76
C GLY A 434 21.06 9.42 -44.56
N GLN A 435 20.79 8.42 -45.39
CA GLN A 435 21.25 8.24 -46.77
C GLN A 435 22.64 8.75 -47.17
N SER A 436 23.56 7.80 -47.34
CA SER A 436 24.45 7.59 -48.49
C SER A 436 25.47 6.54 -48.05
N GLY A 437 25.88 5.51 -48.76
CA GLY A 437 25.80 5.08 -50.14
C GLY A 437 27.00 4.13 -50.34
N SER A 438 26.88 3.20 -51.28
CA SER A 438 27.98 2.47 -51.92
C SER A 438 28.49 1.14 -51.32
N LEU A 439 28.18 0.08 -52.08
CA LEU A 439 29.04 -1.04 -52.51
C LEU A 439 29.77 -1.87 -51.43
N ALA A 440 29.42 -3.15 -51.33
CA ALA A 440 30.08 -4.23 -52.11
C ALA A 440 29.65 -5.61 -51.59
N VAL A 441 29.10 -6.45 -52.48
CA VAL A 441 29.05 -7.91 -52.33
C VAL A 441 29.56 -8.53 -53.62
N PRO A 442 30.44 -9.54 -53.54
CA PRO A 442 30.54 -10.53 -54.60
C PRO A 442 30.65 -11.98 -54.04
N PRO A 443 30.61 -13.03 -54.88
CA PRO A 443 29.50 -13.39 -55.76
C PRO A 443 29.14 -14.90 -55.74
N ALA A 444 27.88 -15.18 -56.09
CA ALA A 444 27.38 -16.29 -56.92
C ALA A 444 27.87 -17.74 -56.68
N LEU A 445 26.95 -18.59 -56.20
CA LEU A 445 26.81 -19.98 -56.62
C LEU A 445 25.59 -20.13 -57.56
N ARG A 446 25.91 -20.47 -58.82
CA ARG A 446 25.18 -21.31 -59.78
C ARG A 446 23.69 -21.06 -60.10
N ARG A 447 23.49 -20.60 -61.35
CA ARG A 447 22.58 -21.12 -62.40
C ARG A 447 21.39 -21.99 -61.96
N ALA A 448 20.17 -21.52 -62.25
CA ALA A 448 19.17 -22.29 -63.00
C ALA A 448 18.00 -21.40 -63.49
N LEU A 449 17.76 -21.44 -64.80
CA LEU A 449 16.46 -21.45 -65.48
C LEU A 449 15.49 -20.26 -65.32
N HIS A 450 15.62 -19.31 -66.25
CA HIS A 450 14.66 -18.99 -67.30
C HIS A 450 13.14 -18.85 -66.99
N VAL A 451 12.63 -17.68 -67.40
CA VAL A 451 11.28 -17.35 -67.92
C VAL A 451 10.19 -16.96 -66.91
N CYS A 452 9.86 -15.66 -66.92
CA CYS A 452 8.51 -15.07 -67.08
C CYS A 452 8.39 -13.78 -66.24
N ARG A 453 8.60 -12.65 -66.90
CA ARG A 453 8.12 -11.32 -66.49
C ARG A 453 7.16 -10.84 -67.57
N PRO A 454 6.01 -10.25 -67.22
CA PRO A 454 5.44 -9.19 -68.03
C PRO A 454 5.60 -7.82 -67.32
N PRO A 455 5.67 -6.72 -68.09
CA PRO A 455 6.19 -5.42 -67.66
C PRO A 455 5.07 -4.48 -67.15
N PRO A 456 5.43 -3.28 -66.64
CA PRO A 456 4.55 -2.46 -65.80
C PRO A 456 3.73 -1.45 -66.60
N HIS A 457 2.64 -0.98 -65.98
CA HIS A 457 2.15 0.38 -66.15
C HIS A 457 2.01 1.04 -64.78
#